data_AF-A0A508AQA4-F1
#
_entry.id   AF-A0A508AQA4-F1
#
_cell.length_a   1.000
_cell.length_b   1.000
_cell.length_c   1.000
_cell.angle_alpha   90.00
_cell.angle_beta   90.00
_cell.angle_gamma   90.00
#
_symmetry.space_group_name_H-M   'P 1'
#
loop_
_entity.id
_entity.type
_entity.pdbx_description
1 polymer ?
#
loop_
_entity_poly.entity_id
_entity_poly.type
_entity_poly.pdbx_seq_one_letter_code
_entity_poly.pdbx_strand_id
1 'polypeptide(L)' 'AFRAGATLPAFDNVDVYPLLAHLIGIEPAANDGDIAPLLPALVSPAP' A
#
# COMPACT_ATOMS: atom_id res chain seq x y z
N ALA A 1 4.92 -8.89 1.32
CA ALA A 1 4.58 -7.46 1.15
C ALA A 1 4.55 -7.10 -0.33
N PHE A 2 5.69 -6.94 -1.01
CA PHE A 2 5.73 -6.45 -2.40
C PHE A 2 6.09 -7.52 -3.44
N ARG A 3 5.56 -7.36 -4.66
CA ARG A 3 5.90 -8.14 -5.86
C ARG A 3 7.27 -7.69 -6.39
N ALA A 4 8.17 -8.63 -6.65
CA ALA A 4 9.45 -8.32 -7.27
C ALA A 4 9.26 -7.83 -8.71
N GLY A 5 9.99 -6.78 -9.09
CA GLY A 5 9.95 -6.22 -10.45
C GLY A 5 8.68 -5.41 -10.78
N ALA A 6 7.83 -5.12 -9.81
CA ALA A 6 6.69 -4.23 -10.02
C ALA A 6 7.14 -2.78 -10.21
N THR A 7 6.67 -2.16 -11.31
CA THR A 7 6.80 -0.72 -11.55
C THR A 7 5.41 -0.11 -11.51
N LEU A 8 5.22 0.91 -10.67
CA LEU A 8 3.96 1.65 -10.56
C LEU A 8 4.07 3.01 -11.27
N PRO A 9 2.93 3.59 -11.71
CA PRO A 9 2.85 5.01 -11.99
C PRO A 9 3.22 5.86 -10.77
N ALA A 10 3.43 7.16 -10.98
CA ALA A 10 3.56 8.10 -9.88
C ALA A 10 2.28 8.09 -9.02
N PHE A 11 2.47 8.24 -7.72
CA PHE A 11 1.42 8.28 -6.69
C PHE A 11 1.77 9.36 -5.66
N ASP A 12 0.80 9.74 -4.83
CA ASP A 12 0.98 10.81 -3.87
C ASP A 12 1.64 10.29 -2.58
N ASN A 13 2.52 11.08 -1.97
CA ASN A 13 3.25 10.64 -0.77
C ASN A 13 2.32 10.37 0.44
N VAL A 14 1.10 10.94 0.44
CA VAL A 14 0.10 10.67 1.48
C VAL A 14 -0.37 9.21 1.46
N ASP A 15 -0.26 8.51 0.32
CA ASP A 15 -0.66 7.11 0.14
C ASP A 15 0.29 6.12 0.84
N VAL A 16 1.48 6.58 1.27
CA VAL A 16 2.48 5.75 1.94
C VAL A 16 2.01 5.31 3.33
N TYR A 17 1.32 6.18 4.07
CA TYR A 17 0.83 5.84 5.42
C TYR A 17 -0.16 4.66 5.43
N PRO A 18 -1.26 4.67 4.65
CA PRO A 18 -2.20 3.56 4.64
C PRO A 18 -1.55 2.25 4.12
N LEU A 19 -0.55 2.34 3.23
CA LEU A 19 0.27 1.20 2.83
C LEU A 19 1.02 0.60 4.04
N LEU A 20 1.72 1.41 4.85
CA LEU A 20 2.45 0.90 6.01
C LEU A 20 1.50 0.23 7.02
N ALA A 21 0.35 0.86 7.29
CA ALA A 21 -0.67 0.29 8.18
C ALA A 21 -1.15 -1.09 7.68
N HIS A 22 -1.41 -1.21 6.38
CA HIS A 22 -1.77 -2.48 5.75
C HIS A 22 -0.67 -3.54 5.89
N LEU A 23 0.61 -3.18 5.66
CA LEU A 23 1.73 -4.12 5.71
C LEU A 23 2.00 -4.67 7.12
N ILE A 24 1.77 -3.87 8.15
CA ILE A 24 1.96 -4.28 9.55
C ILE A 24 0.68 -4.80 10.20
N GLY A 25 -0.44 -4.84 9.46
CA GLY A 25 -1.70 -5.43 9.90
C GLY A 25 -2.44 -4.63 10.97
N ILE A 26 -2.38 -3.30 10.92
CA ILE A 26 -3.14 -2.42 11.82
C ILE A 26 -4.19 -1.63 11.05
N GLU A 27 -5.25 -1.23 11.75
CA GLU A 27 -6.21 -0.28 11.21
C GLU A 27 -5.57 1.11 11.10
N PRO A 28 -5.57 1.75 9.91
CA PRO A 28 -5.07 3.11 9.77
C PRO A 28 -5.96 4.10 10.52
N ALA A 29 -5.34 5.09 11.17
CA ALA A 29 -6.07 6.26 11.66
C ALA A 29 -6.55 7.12 10.48
N ALA A 30 -7.46 8.07 10.73
CA ALA A 30 -7.92 9.01 9.72
C ALA A 30 -6.73 9.77 9.09
N ASN A 31 -6.65 9.75 7.77
CA ASN A 31 -5.58 10.34 6.97
C ASN A 31 -6.08 10.66 5.56
N ASP A 32 -5.30 11.41 4.79
CA ASP A 32 -5.67 11.89 3.44
C ASP A 32 -5.26 10.94 2.30
N GLY A 33 -4.59 9.83 2.60
CA GLY A 33 -4.04 8.91 1.61
C GLY A 33 -5.00 7.80 1.18
N ASP A 34 -4.75 7.24 -0.01
CA ASP A 34 -5.43 6.07 -0.54
C ASP A 34 -4.42 4.97 -0.90
N ILE A 35 -4.63 3.76 -0.40
CA ILE A 35 -3.76 2.61 -0.72
C ILE A 35 -4.03 2.04 -2.13
N ALA A 36 -5.19 2.33 -2.74
CA ALA A 36 -5.60 1.77 -4.03
C ALA A 36 -4.50 1.78 -5.12
N PRO A 37 -3.77 2.90 -5.38
CA PRO A 37 -2.70 2.92 -6.40
C PRO A 37 -1.53 1.98 -6.09
N LEU A 38 -1.32 1.61 -4.82
CA LEU A 38 -0.20 0.80 -4.34
C LEU A 38 -0.53 -0.70 -4.27
N LEU A 39 -1.81 -1.07 -4.24
CA LEU A 39 -2.26 -2.48 -4.19
C LEU A 39 -1.68 -3.37 -5.31
N PRO A 40 -1.53 -2.91 -6.57
CA PRO A 40 -0.94 -3.74 -7.64
C PRO A 40 0.53 -4.12 -7.40
N ALA A 41 1.24 -3.43 -6.52
CA ALA A 41 2.60 -3.80 -6.13
C ALA A 41 2.63 -4.84 -5.00
N LEU A 42 1.51 -5.20 -4.38
CA LEU A 42 1.49 -6.13 -3.24
C LEU A 42 1.29 -7.57 -3.68
N VAL A 43 2.05 -8.50 -3.10
CA VAL A 43 1.69 -9.93 -3.20
C VAL A 43 0.34 -10.09 -2.52
N SER A 44 -0.62 -10.77 -3.16
CA SER A 44 -1.89 -11.12 -2.49
C SER A 44 -1.56 -11.79 -1.15
N PRO A 45 -2.29 -11.52 -0.06
CA PRO A 45 -2.02 -12.19 1.20
C PRO A 45 -2.01 -13.70 0.96
N ALA A 46 -0.98 -14.37 1.48
CA ALA A 46 -1.02 -15.82 1.55
C ALA A 46 -2.28 -16.21 2.35
N PRO A 47 -2.99 -17.29 1.94
CA PRO A 47 -4.20 -17.73 2.61
C PRO A 47 -3.99 -18.01 4.10
#